data_AF-A0AAW2KGF5-F1
#
_entry.id   AF-A0AAW2KGF5-F1
#
_cell.length_a   1.000
_cell.length_b   1.000
_cell.length_c   1.000
_cell.angle_alpha   90.00
_cell.angle_beta   90.00
_cell.angle_gamma   90.00
#
_symmetry.space_group_name_H-M   'P 1'
#
loop_
_entity.id
_entity.type
_entity.pdbx_description
1 polymer ?
#
loop_
_entity_poly.entity_id
_entity_poly.type
_entity_poly.pdbx_seq_one_letter_code
_entity_poly.pdbx_strand_id
1 'polypeptide(L)'
;MAISIPSPELPRSFAPLVAHSSASSVPLVAPLVISTKVGLGRRSTGKLSSVFKFCTPPRAMVGGSGQKFTDGIAISGNQQEVAGIIPQVQERDFTNTPYVPVYVKLPKGAINRECKLVDPDYLINQLKILKSIKVDGVKIDCWWGIVEARGPQQYNWGVYKEIFRIVRDLKFKLQVVMCFHECGNLGDDVHIPLPQWVIEIGSKNPDIFFTDKEGRRNQECLSWGVDSEPVLRGRRALQVYFDYMESFHVEFEEFFKNGVISEIEIGLGPCGELRYPSHPVKHGWKYPGIGEFQANIVFGGTPTVAKLPCIHWWYHSKSHAAEFTAGFYHKTGRNGYVPILLMLKKHKTALNLTGVELRTLDQYEEFPEALADPEDLVLEVLYNAWDIGIPIGAENALPCYGRQGFDKILQNVKPYDGPDEILSSFTYLWLSPDLVEGCHLREFERFVKQMHGKILSSYELIRVS
;
A
#
# COMPACT_ATOMS: atom_id res chain seq x y z
N MET A 1 -37.51 16.35 32.16
CA MET A 1 -37.68 17.47 31.21
C MET A 1 -36.59 17.33 30.17
N ALA A 2 -36.93 17.29 28.88
CA ALA A 2 -35.96 17.35 27.79
C ALA A 2 -35.99 18.76 27.19
N ILE A 3 -34.83 19.31 26.86
CA ILE A 3 -34.71 20.64 26.23
C ILE A 3 -34.41 20.43 24.75
N SER A 4 -35.41 20.66 23.91
CA SER A 4 -35.26 20.67 22.45
C SER A 4 -34.64 21.99 22.00
N ILE A 5 -33.60 21.92 21.18
CA ILE A 5 -32.99 23.08 20.50
C ILE A 5 -33.38 23.00 19.01
N PRO A 6 -34.00 24.03 18.41
CA PRO A 6 -34.39 24.00 17.00
C PRO A 6 -33.18 24.13 16.06
N SER A 7 -33.21 23.41 14.94
CA SER A 7 -32.30 23.63 13.81
C SER A 7 -32.70 24.90 13.03
N PRO A 8 -31.75 25.70 12.52
CA PRO A 8 -32.05 26.84 11.67
C PRO A 8 -32.53 26.41 10.29
N GLU A 9 -33.50 27.13 9.73
CA GLU A 9 -34.07 26.85 8.40
C GLU A 9 -33.13 27.28 7.26
N LEU A 10 -33.04 26.46 6.21
CA LEU A 10 -32.40 26.84 4.94
C LEU A 10 -33.46 27.36 3.95
N PRO A 11 -33.22 28.49 3.27
CA PRO A 11 -34.19 29.08 2.34
C PRO A 11 -34.38 28.19 1.09
N ARG A 12 -35.61 28.20 0.55
CA ARG A 12 -36.01 27.34 -0.58
C ARG A 12 -35.71 27.97 -1.95
N SER A 13 -35.67 27.08 -2.94
CA SER A 13 -35.73 27.30 -4.40
C SER A 13 -34.46 27.77 -5.12
N PHE A 14 -33.96 26.88 -5.98
CA PHE A 14 -33.63 27.18 -7.38
C PHE A 14 -34.32 26.12 -8.25
N ALA A 15 -34.74 26.48 -9.47
CA ALA A 15 -35.54 25.60 -10.34
C ALA A 15 -34.66 24.68 -11.21
N PRO A 16 -35.12 23.47 -11.57
CA PRO A 16 -34.38 22.57 -12.45
C PRO A 16 -34.37 23.05 -13.91
N LEU A 17 -33.19 23.10 -14.52
CA LEU A 17 -33.04 23.28 -15.97
C LEU A 17 -33.31 21.95 -16.69
N VAL A 18 -34.36 21.93 -17.52
CA VAL A 18 -34.67 20.77 -18.37
C VAL A 18 -33.78 20.82 -19.62
N ALA A 19 -32.85 19.89 -19.73
CA ALA A 19 -32.10 19.64 -20.97
C ALA A 19 -32.85 18.59 -21.81
N HIS A 20 -33.30 18.97 -23.01
CA HIS A 20 -33.97 18.04 -23.91
C HIS A 20 -32.97 17.07 -24.57
N SER A 21 -33.34 15.79 -24.63
CA SER A 21 -32.62 14.78 -25.40
C SER A 21 -32.91 14.91 -26.90
N SER A 22 -31.87 15.06 -27.72
CA SER A 22 -31.92 14.81 -29.15
C SER A 22 -30.74 13.92 -29.56
N ALA A 23 -31.05 12.72 -30.06
CA ALA A 23 -30.03 11.79 -30.56
C ALA A 23 -29.75 12.07 -32.04
N SER A 24 -28.48 12.14 -32.43
CA SER A 24 -28.05 12.06 -33.82
C SER A 24 -26.72 11.31 -33.92
N SER A 25 -26.66 10.37 -34.85
CA SER A 25 -25.53 9.45 -35.04
C SER A 25 -24.64 9.89 -36.20
N VAL A 26 -23.34 10.05 -35.96
CA VAL A 26 -22.31 10.32 -36.98
C VAL A 26 -21.11 9.39 -36.69
N PRO A 27 -20.49 8.73 -37.69
CA PRO A 27 -19.67 7.52 -37.46
C PRO A 27 -18.19 7.80 -37.11
N LEU A 28 -17.51 6.72 -36.71
CA LEU A 28 -16.06 6.71 -36.48
C LEU A 28 -15.27 7.07 -37.76
N VAL A 29 -14.15 7.78 -37.58
CA VAL A 29 -13.10 7.96 -38.59
C VAL A 29 -11.77 7.50 -37.97
N ALA A 30 -10.99 6.72 -38.70
CA ALA A 30 -9.72 6.17 -38.23
C ALA A 30 -8.59 7.22 -38.20
N PRO A 31 -7.60 7.12 -37.29
CA PRO A 31 -6.47 8.04 -37.25
C PRO A 31 -5.54 7.84 -38.46
N LEU A 32 -5.44 8.87 -39.31
CA LEU A 32 -4.52 8.88 -40.44
C LEU A 32 -3.14 9.38 -40.00
N VAL A 33 -2.11 8.55 -40.18
CA VAL A 33 -0.71 8.94 -39.90
C VAL A 33 -0.22 9.91 -40.99
N ILE A 34 0.15 11.13 -40.60
CA ILE A 34 0.88 12.07 -41.46
C ILE A 34 2.15 12.54 -40.74
N SER A 35 3.30 12.25 -41.34
CA SER A 35 4.61 12.77 -40.94
C SER A 35 4.99 13.97 -41.82
N THR A 36 5.27 15.13 -41.24
CA THR A 36 5.76 16.31 -41.95
C THR A 36 7.00 16.92 -41.30
N LYS A 37 8.14 16.87 -42.01
CA LYS A 37 9.35 17.63 -41.68
C LYS A 37 9.28 19.04 -42.27
N VAL A 38 9.30 20.06 -41.42
CA VAL A 38 9.70 21.45 -41.73
C VAL A 38 10.36 21.99 -40.44
N GLY A 39 11.45 22.77 -40.43
CA GLY A 39 12.20 23.44 -41.49
C GLY A 39 12.55 24.85 -41.00
N LEU A 40 13.83 25.22 -40.92
CA LEU A 40 14.25 26.44 -40.20
C LEU A 40 13.76 27.74 -40.85
N GLY A 41 13.27 28.67 -40.02
CA GLY A 41 13.00 30.06 -40.39
C GLY A 41 13.30 31.03 -39.25
N ARG A 42 14.34 31.88 -39.41
CA ARG A 42 14.64 32.99 -38.49
C ARG A 42 13.90 34.26 -38.93
N ARG A 43 13.21 34.95 -38.01
CA ARG A 43 13.20 36.43 -37.94
C ARG A 43 12.76 36.92 -36.55
N SER A 44 12.86 38.24 -36.35
CA SER A 44 13.25 38.86 -35.07
C SER A 44 12.16 39.66 -34.36
N THR A 45 12.50 40.07 -33.12
CA THR A 45 12.06 41.30 -32.41
C THR A 45 10.59 41.46 -32.00
N GLY A 46 10.37 41.46 -30.69
CA GLY A 46 9.19 42.03 -30.01
C GLY A 46 9.35 41.98 -28.49
N LYS A 47 9.34 43.12 -27.79
CA LYS A 47 9.33 43.20 -26.31
C LYS A 47 7.90 43.39 -25.81
N LEU A 48 7.56 42.76 -24.68
CA LEU A 48 6.59 43.29 -23.69
C LEU A 48 6.86 42.65 -22.31
N SER A 49 6.32 43.23 -21.23
CA SER A 49 6.92 43.07 -19.90
C SER A 49 5.95 43.19 -18.71
N SER A 50 6.05 42.25 -17.76
CA SER A 50 5.83 42.45 -16.31
C SER A 50 6.64 41.35 -15.59
N VAL A 51 7.57 41.64 -14.67
CA VAL A 51 7.48 42.32 -13.37
C VAL A 51 6.78 41.46 -12.31
N PHE A 52 7.60 40.72 -11.54
CA PHE A 52 7.38 40.46 -10.12
C PHE A 52 8.66 40.78 -9.34
N LYS A 53 8.51 41.24 -8.10
CA LYS A 53 9.61 41.74 -7.25
C LYS A 53 10.02 40.69 -6.23
N PHE A 54 11.31 40.46 -6.06
CA PHE A 54 11.86 39.91 -4.82
C PHE A 54 12.47 41.05 -3.99
N CYS A 55 12.18 41.07 -2.69
CA CYS A 55 12.73 42.03 -1.74
C CYS A 55 13.73 41.35 -0.81
N THR A 56 14.97 41.85 -0.77
CA THR A 56 16.01 41.42 0.16
C THR A 56 16.31 42.52 1.19
N PRO A 57 16.46 42.19 2.50
CA PRO A 57 17.13 43.04 3.46
C PRO A 57 18.67 43.02 3.25
N PRO A 58 19.43 44.00 3.79
CA PRO A 58 20.75 44.34 3.21
C PRO A 58 21.99 43.95 4.04
N ARG A 59 22.97 43.35 3.32
CA ARG A 59 24.36 43.82 3.14
C ARG A 59 25.22 44.25 4.36
N ALA A 60 26.38 43.59 4.48
CA ALA A 60 27.66 44.20 4.88
C ALA A 60 28.77 43.73 3.92
N MET A 61 29.87 44.49 3.76
CA MET A 61 30.97 44.17 2.82
C MET A 61 32.36 44.57 3.36
N VAL A 62 33.35 43.66 3.22
CA VAL A 62 34.80 43.92 3.12
C VAL A 62 35.42 42.73 2.36
N GLY A 63 36.40 42.83 1.46
CA GLY A 63 36.99 44.02 0.81
C GLY A 63 38.42 43.78 0.27
N GLY A 64 38.62 43.74 -1.06
CA GLY A 64 39.92 43.55 -1.74
C GLY A 64 40.47 42.12 -1.68
N SER A 65 41.49 41.69 -2.45
CA SER A 65 42.20 42.18 -3.67
C SER A 65 43.11 41.02 -4.17
N GLY A 66 43.66 40.91 -5.39
CA GLY A 66 43.62 41.70 -6.62
C GLY A 66 44.74 41.21 -7.58
N GLN A 67 44.70 41.59 -8.88
CA GLN A 67 45.69 41.26 -9.95
C GLN A 67 45.77 39.77 -10.36
N LYS A 68 46.20 39.34 -11.56
CA LYS A 68 46.24 39.80 -12.98
C LYS A 68 47.42 39.06 -13.65
N PHE A 69 47.24 38.42 -14.80
CA PHE A 69 48.18 38.42 -15.96
C PHE A 69 47.58 37.66 -17.16
N THR A 70 48.09 37.95 -18.36
CA THR A 70 47.80 37.32 -19.68
C THR A 70 49.10 37.38 -20.50
N ASP A 71 49.31 36.76 -21.67
CA ASP A 71 48.50 36.08 -22.71
C ASP A 71 49.23 34.79 -23.19
N GLY A 72 48.72 33.89 -24.04
CA GLY A 72 47.49 33.84 -24.85
C GLY A 72 47.66 32.81 -26.00
N ILE A 73 47.13 33.10 -27.20
CA ILE A 73 47.28 32.35 -28.48
C ILE A 73 46.50 31.01 -28.59
N ALA A 74 45.90 30.78 -29.76
CA ALA A 74 45.16 29.57 -30.19
C ALA A 74 45.99 28.78 -31.25
N ILE A 75 45.65 27.58 -31.75
CA ILE A 75 44.44 27.17 -32.50
C ILE A 75 44.35 25.62 -32.54
N SER A 76 43.12 25.08 -32.54
CA SER A 76 42.73 23.67 -32.84
C SER A 76 43.22 22.55 -31.90
N GLY A 77 42.45 21.47 -31.65
CA GLY A 77 41.00 21.30 -31.85
C GLY A 77 40.57 19.91 -32.31
N ASN A 78 39.94 19.12 -31.42
CA ASN A 78 38.78 18.31 -31.79
C ASN A 78 37.93 17.86 -30.57
N GLN A 79 36.62 17.80 -30.79
CA GLN A 79 35.62 16.90 -30.17
C GLN A 79 35.83 16.47 -28.70
N GLN A 80 35.18 17.18 -27.77
CA GLN A 80 34.65 16.54 -26.56
C GLN A 80 33.31 15.88 -26.88
N GLU A 81 33.20 14.57 -26.66
CA GLU A 81 31.90 13.95 -26.47
C GLU A 81 31.38 14.35 -25.09
N VAL A 82 30.34 15.18 -25.05
CA VAL A 82 29.60 15.45 -23.81
C VAL A 82 28.67 14.27 -23.56
N ALA A 83 29.24 13.19 -23.02
CA ALA A 83 28.46 12.08 -22.49
C ALA A 83 27.52 12.63 -21.40
N GLY A 84 26.22 12.57 -21.63
CA GLY A 84 25.23 13.01 -20.66
C GLY A 84 25.36 12.18 -19.39
N ILE A 85 25.62 12.83 -18.26
CA ILE A 85 25.65 12.18 -16.95
C ILE A 85 24.20 11.81 -16.60
N ILE A 86 23.77 10.63 -17.04
CA ILE A 86 22.70 9.90 -16.38
C ILE A 86 23.19 9.69 -14.94
N PRO A 87 22.44 10.13 -13.90
CA PRO A 87 22.80 9.82 -12.53
C PRO A 87 22.74 8.31 -12.36
N GLN A 88 23.90 7.65 -12.30
CA GLN A 88 23.97 6.28 -11.82
C GLN A 88 23.47 6.33 -10.37
N VAL A 89 22.31 5.70 -10.12
CA VAL A 89 21.79 5.52 -8.77
C VAL A 89 22.84 4.71 -8.03
N GLN A 90 23.58 5.37 -7.15
CA GLN A 90 24.71 4.78 -6.46
C GLN A 90 24.15 3.68 -5.54
N GLU A 91 24.48 2.42 -5.83
CA GLU A 91 23.99 1.29 -5.04
C GLU A 91 24.34 1.50 -3.58
N ARG A 92 23.31 1.58 -2.73
CA ARG A 92 23.51 1.79 -1.29
C ARG A 92 24.19 0.57 -0.67
N ASP A 93 25.27 0.84 0.03
CA ASP A 93 25.92 -0.11 0.91
C ASP A 93 25.12 -0.22 2.22
N PHE A 94 24.52 -1.40 2.43
CA PHE A 94 23.80 -1.75 3.67
C PHE A 94 24.65 -2.63 4.60
N THR A 95 25.96 -2.72 4.39
CA THR A 95 26.80 -3.53 5.27
C THR A 95 26.85 -2.94 6.66
N ASN A 96 26.78 -3.81 7.67
CA ASN A 96 26.65 -3.47 9.09
C ASN A 96 25.30 -2.82 9.49
N THR A 97 24.28 -2.76 8.62
CA THR A 97 22.90 -2.52 9.10
C THR A 97 22.33 -3.76 9.78
N PRO A 98 21.35 -3.62 10.70
CA PRO A 98 20.67 -4.77 11.29
C PRO A 98 19.85 -5.53 10.23
N TYR A 99 19.73 -6.84 10.41
CA TYR A 99 19.04 -7.75 9.49
C TYR A 99 17.53 -7.49 9.44
N VAL A 100 16.98 -7.17 8.26
CA VAL A 100 15.53 -7.08 8.05
C VAL A 100 15.03 -8.38 7.41
N PRO A 101 14.14 -9.13 8.08
CA PRO A 101 13.61 -10.37 7.53
C PRO A 101 12.66 -10.10 6.36
N VAL A 102 12.84 -10.84 5.27
CA VAL A 102 12.01 -10.74 4.06
C VAL A 102 11.03 -11.91 3.99
N TYR A 103 9.76 -11.56 3.87
CA TYR A 103 8.64 -12.46 3.65
C TYR A 103 8.08 -12.30 2.23
N VAL A 104 7.41 -13.32 1.70
CA VAL A 104 6.68 -13.25 0.43
C VAL A 104 5.22 -13.67 0.66
N LYS A 105 4.26 -12.88 0.18
CA LYS A 105 2.84 -13.23 0.31
C LYS A 105 2.46 -14.29 -0.72
N LEU A 106 1.78 -15.35 -0.27
CA LEU A 106 1.31 -16.44 -1.13
C LEU A 106 0.24 -15.94 -2.13
N PRO A 107 0.04 -16.61 -3.28
CA PRO A 107 -0.93 -16.18 -4.28
C PRO A 107 -2.36 -16.21 -3.72
N LYS A 108 -3.19 -15.20 -4.06
CA LYS A 108 -4.63 -15.18 -3.73
C LYS A 108 -5.33 -16.51 -4.06
N GLY A 109 -4.97 -17.09 -5.21
CA GLY A 109 -5.56 -18.31 -5.75
C GLY A 109 -4.97 -19.63 -5.25
N ALA A 110 -4.07 -19.62 -4.25
CA ALA A 110 -3.50 -20.85 -3.69
C ALA A 110 -4.56 -21.74 -3.00
N ILE A 111 -5.72 -21.20 -2.64
CA ILE A 111 -6.82 -21.93 -2.00
C ILE A 111 -8.10 -21.66 -2.80
N ASN A 112 -8.83 -22.72 -3.16
CA ASN A 112 -10.11 -22.60 -3.86
C ASN A 112 -11.31 -22.46 -2.89
N ARG A 113 -12.48 -22.12 -3.43
CA ARG A 113 -13.72 -21.93 -2.64
C ARG A 113 -14.16 -23.20 -1.90
N GLU A 114 -13.75 -24.37 -2.38
CA GLU A 114 -14.02 -25.68 -1.79
C GLU A 114 -13.10 -26.02 -0.59
N CYS A 115 -12.25 -25.08 -0.16
CA CYS A 115 -11.25 -25.24 0.90
C CYS A 115 -10.24 -26.36 0.59
N LYS A 116 -9.59 -26.26 -0.58
CA LYS A 116 -8.49 -27.13 -1.05
C LYS A 116 -7.33 -26.31 -1.61
N LEU A 117 -6.12 -26.86 -1.48
CA LEU A 117 -4.89 -26.30 -2.05
C LEU A 117 -4.88 -26.51 -3.57
N VAL A 118 -4.63 -25.43 -4.31
CA VAL A 118 -4.44 -25.46 -5.77
C VAL A 118 -2.98 -25.77 -6.05
N ASP A 119 -2.74 -26.90 -6.72
CA ASP A 119 -1.43 -27.46 -7.09
C ASP A 119 -0.37 -27.43 -5.95
N PRO A 120 -0.44 -28.41 -5.01
CA PRO A 120 0.52 -28.52 -3.91
C PRO A 120 1.97 -28.63 -4.38
N ASP A 121 2.24 -29.39 -5.45
CA ASP A 121 3.60 -29.62 -5.95
C ASP A 121 4.19 -28.36 -6.58
N TYR A 122 3.39 -27.59 -7.33
CA TYR A 122 3.79 -26.27 -7.81
C TYR A 122 4.13 -25.34 -6.65
N LEU A 123 3.24 -25.19 -5.66
CA LEU A 123 3.51 -24.35 -4.48
C LEU A 123 4.78 -24.79 -3.74
N ILE A 124 4.96 -26.09 -3.51
CA ILE A 124 6.15 -26.66 -2.88
C ILE A 124 7.42 -26.31 -3.66
N ASN A 125 7.38 -26.35 -5.00
CA ASN A 125 8.52 -26.01 -5.85
C ASN A 125 8.82 -24.50 -5.84
N GLN A 126 7.80 -23.65 -5.85
CA GLN A 126 7.95 -22.20 -5.68
C GLN A 126 8.60 -21.85 -4.34
N LEU A 127 8.13 -22.46 -3.26
CA LEU A 127 8.70 -22.28 -1.92
C LEU A 127 10.17 -22.77 -1.82
N LYS A 128 10.56 -23.84 -2.52
CA LYS A 128 11.97 -24.25 -2.61
C LYS A 128 12.85 -23.18 -3.29
N ILE A 129 12.34 -22.51 -4.34
CA ILE A 129 13.07 -21.44 -5.02
C ILE A 129 13.31 -20.27 -4.05
N LEU A 130 12.25 -19.79 -3.38
CA LEU A 130 12.35 -18.74 -2.36
C LEU A 130 13.33 -19.12 -1.22
N LYS A 131 13.37 -20.40 -0.81
CA LYS A 131 14.31 -20.85 0.23
C LYS A 131 15.76 -20.90 -0.23
N SER A 132 16.01 -21.07 -1.53
CA SER A 132 17.37 -21.05 -2.08
C SER A 132 18.00 -19.66 -1.94
N ILE A 133 17.26 -18.61 -2.31
CA ILE A 133 17.63 -17.18 -2.19
C ILE A 133 17.52 -16.60 -0.76
N LYS A 134 17.24 -17.44 0.23
CA LYS A 134 17.21 -17.14 1.69
C LYS A 134 16.03 -16.31 2.21
N VAL A 135 14.87 -16.31 1.54
CA VAL A 135 13.63 -15.74 2.13
C VAL A 135 13.34 -16.39 3.50
N ASP A 136 13.01 -15.55 4.49
CA ASP A 136 12.81 -15.96 5.89
C ASP A 136 11.50 -16.72 6.07
N GLY A 137 10.42 -16.15 5.53
CA GLY A 137 9.06 -16.64 5.73
C GLY A 137 8.11 -16.36 4.58
N VAL A 138 6.85 -16.72 4.78
CA VAL A 138 5.74 -16.38 3.87
C VAL A 138 4.55 -15.81 4.63
N LYS A 139 3.73 -15.02 3.94
CA LYS A 139 2.48 -14.46 4.47
C LYS A 139 1.27 -15.10 3.78
N ILE A 140 0.23 -15.45 4.53
CA ILE A 140 -0.97 -16.12 4.01
C ILE A 140 -2.26 -15.52 4.55
N ASP A 141 -3.26 -15.41 3.68
CA ASP A 141 -4.62 -14.95 4.01
C ASP A 141 -5.50 -16.11 4.50
N CYS A 142 -5.95 -16.04 5.76
CA CYS A 142 -6.95 -16.94 6.34
C CYS A 142 -8.36 -16.37 6.13
N TRP A 143 -8.95 -16.70 4.96
CA TRP A 143 -10.24 -16.18 4.51
C TRP A 143 -11.42 -16.70 5.34
N TRP A 144 -12.09 -15.79 6.04
CA TRP A 144 -13.27 -16.09 6.85
C TRP A 144 -14.36 -16.80 6.03
N GLY A 145 -14.58 -16.35 4.79
CA GLY A 145 -15.53 -16.92 3.83
C GLY A 145 -15.24 -18.34 3.36
N ILE A 146 -14.01 -18.85 3.53
CA ILE A 146 -13.65 -20.25 3.25
C ILE A 146 -13.75 -21.10 4.51
N VAL A 147 -13.27 -20.58 5.64
CA VAL A 147 -13.12 -21.36 6.88
C VAL A 147 -14.45 -21.52 7.62
N GLU A 148 -15.27 -20.46 7.78
CA GLU A 148 -16.60 -20.53 8.42
C GLU A 148 -17.74 -20.64 7.38
N ALA A 149 -17.41 -21.13 6.17
CA ALA A 149 -18.31 -21.17 5.02
C ALA A 149 -19.63 -21.93 5.27
N ARG A 150 -19.55 -23.04 6.03
CA ARG A 150 -20.68 -23.97 6.25
C ARG A 150 -21.76 -23.44 7.18
N GLY A 151 -21.45 -22.43 8.00
CA GLY A 151 -22.36 -21.86 8.99
C GLY A 151 -21.63 -21.41 10.26
N PRO A 152 -22.34 -20.69 11.15
CA PRO A 152 -21.81 -20.24 12.43
C PRO A 152 -21.05 -21.33 13.19
N GLN A 153 -19.83 -21.02 13.61
CA GLN A 153 -18.92 -21.86 14.40
C GLN A 153 -18.50 -23.19 13.73
N GLN A 154 -18.77 -23.38 12.42
CA GLN A 154 -18.37 -24.57 11.67
C GLN A 154 -17.06 -24.36 10.91
N TYR A 155 -15.96 -24.22 11.65
CA TYR A 155 -14.64 -23.92 11.11
C TYR A 155 -14.01 -25.12 10.38
N ASN A 156 -13.50 -24.90 9.17
CA ASN A 156 -12.73 -25.88 8.40
C ASN A 156 -11.32 -25.37 8.08
N TRP A 157 -10.36 -25.70 8.95
CA TRP A 157 -8.94 -25.37 8.80
C TRP A 157 -8.13 -26.37 7.95
N GLY A 158 -8.79 -27.32 7.27
CA GLY A 158 -8.14 -28.46 6.61
C GLY A 158 -7.00 -28.09 5.65
N VAL A 159 -7.26 -27.18 4.70
CA VAL A 159 -6.24 -26.70 3.74
C VAL A 159 -5.13 -25.89 4.42
N TYR A 160 -5.46 -25.11 5.45
CA TYR A 160 -4.48 -24.30 6.18
C TYR A 160 -3.51 -25.21 6.96
N LYS A 161 -3.97 -26.33 7.52
CA LYS A 161 -3.10 -27.38 8.09
C LYS A 161 -2.12 -27.97 7.07
N GLU A 162 -2.57 -28.20 5.83
CA GLU A 162 -1.73 -28.73 4.76
C GLU A 162 -0.63 -27.72 4.38
N ILE A 163 -1.00 -26.47 4.12
CA ILE A 163 -0.04 -25.41 3.76
C ILE A 163 0.91 -25.10 4.93
N PHE A 164 0.43 -25.03 6.16
CA PHE A 164 1.28 -24.72 7.32
C PHE A 164 2.29 -25.83 7.59
N ARG A 165 1.95 -27.10 7.34
CA ARG A 165 2.92 -28.21 7.35
C ARG A 165 3.98 -28.03 6.27
N ILE A 166 3.60 -27.73 5.03
CA ILE A 166 4.55 -27.44 3.94
C ILE A 166 5.52 -26.31 4.33
N VAL A 167 5.01 -25.21 4.87
CA VAL A 167 5.80 -24.04 5.32
C VAL A 167 6.77 -24.41 6.46
N ARG A 168 6.29 -25.15 7.48
CA ARG A 168 7.10 -25.66 8.59
C ARG A 168 8.21 -26.59 8.11
N ASP A 169 7.87 -27.54 7.25
CA ASP A 169 8.77 -28.61 6.82
C ASP A 169 9.85 -28.06 5.85
N LEU A 170 9.54 -27.01 5.08
CA LEU A 170 10.50 -26.19 4.32
C LEU A 170 11.22 -25.13 5.17
N LYS A 171 10.98 -25.10 6.49
CA LYS A 171 11.65 -24.23 7.49
C LYS A 171 11.51 -22.74 7.21
N PHE A 172 10.32 -22.32 6.80
CA PHE A 172 9.93 -20.91 6.73
C PHE A 172 9.28 -20.44 8.05
N LYS A 173 9.40 -19.14 8.32
CA LYS A 173 8.48 -18.44 9.23
C LYS A 173 7.14 -18.17 8.54
N LEU A 174 6.09 -17.95 9.33
CA LEU A 174 4.73 -17.78 8.83
C LEU A 174 4.07 -16.55 9.46
N GLN A 175 3.71 -15.57 8.64
CA GLN A 175 2.80 -14.49 9.00
C GLN A 175 1.39 -14.87 8.54
N VAL A 176 0.37 -14.67 9.37
CA VAL A 176 -1.01 -15.05 9.04
C VAL A 176 -1.94 -13.84 9.14
N VAL A 177 -2.74 -13.61 8.11
CA VAL A 177 -3.75 -12.54 8.07
C VAL A 177 -5.13 -13.10 8.38
N MET A 178 -5.81 -12.54 9.38
CA MET A 178 -7.20 -12.89 9.71
C MET A 178 -8.15 -12.10 8.79
N CYS A 179 -8.47 -12.68 7.63
CA CYS A 179 -9.22 -11.99 6.59
C CYS A 179 -10.74 -12.05 6.81
N PHE A 180 -11.24 -11.14 7.65
CA PHE A 180 -12.66 -10.84 7.84
C PHE A 180 -13.29 -10.02 6.70
N HIS A 181 -12.70 -10.08 5.51
CA HIS A 181 -13.07 -9.31 4.33
C HIS A 181 -13.07 -10.19 3.07
N GLU A 182 -13.68 -9.69 2.01
CA GLU A 182 -13.77 -10.30 0.69
C GLU A 182 -12.45 -10.18 -0.08
N CYS A 183 -12.02 -11.27 -0.72
CA CYS A 183 -11.01 -11.22 -1.76
C CYS A 183 -11.67 -10.91 -3.12
N GLY A 184 -11.06 -10.03 -3.91
CA GLY A 184 -11.38 -9.84 -5.33
C GLY A 184 -12.08 -8.52 -5.68
N ASN A 185 -11.45 -7.72 -6.54
CA ASN A 185 -12.06 -6.57 -7.21
C ASN A 185 -12.70 -6.95 -8.56
N LEU A 186 -13.37 -5.98 -9.21
CA LEU A 186 -13.79 -6.12 -10.61
C LEU A 186 -12.57 -6.29 -11.53
N GLY A 187 -12.30 -7.54 -11.93
CA GLY A 187 -11.17 -7.91 -12.78
C GLY A 187 -10.16 -8.87 -12.14
N ASP A 188 -10.28 -9.17 -10.84
CA ASP A 188 -9.43 -10.19 -10.19
C ASP A 188 -9.85 -11.61 -10.59
N ASP A 189 -8.89 -12.48 -10.95
CA ASP A 189 -9.13 -13.91 -11.24
C ASP A 189 -9.69 -14.70 -10.03
N VAL A 190 -9.51 -14.17 -8.82
CA VAL A 190 -9.83 -14.84 -7.57
C VAL A 190 -10.79 -13.98 -6.74
N HIS A 191 -11.97 -14.54 -6.48
CA HIS A 191 -13.04 -13.86 -5.76
C HIS A 191 -13.54 -14.75 -4.62
N ILE A 192 -13.43 -14.29 -3.38
CA ILE A 192 -13.77 -15.03 -2.15
C ILE A 192 -14.63 -14.11 -1.28
N PRO A 193 -15.98 -14.23 -1.30
CA PRO A 193 -16.87 -13.37 -0.52
C PRO A 193 -16.78 -13.66 0.99
N LEU A 194 -17.44 -12.83 1.81
CA LEU A 194 -17.78 -13.18 3.19
C LEU A 194 -18.61 -14.49 3.23
N PRO A 195 -18.69 -15.21 4.37
CA PRO A 195 -19.43 -16.46 4.45
C PRO A 195 -20.88 -16.31 3.97
N GLN A 196 -21.39 -17.30 3.22
CA GLN A 196 -22.72 -17.22 2.61
C GLN A 196 -23.84 -16.94 3.63
N TRP A 197 -23.71 -17.46 4.84
CA TRP A 197 -24.65 -17.25 5.95
C TRP A 197 -24.68 -15.79 6.46
N VAL A 198 -23.65 -14.99 6.18
CA VAL A 198 -23.58 -13.54 6.47
C VAL A 198 -24.26 -12.74 5.35
N ILE A 199 -23.98 -13.10 4.09
CA ILE A 199 -24.65 -12.50 2.92
C ILE A 199 -26.18 -12.72 2.98
N GLU A 200 -26.62 -13.88 3.46
CA GLU A 200 -28.04 -14.18 3.78
C GLU A 200 -28.67 -13.29 4.85
N ILE A 201 -27.88 -12.73 5.77
CA ILE A 201 -28.35 -11.78 6.78
C ILE A 201 -28.38 -10.38 6.16
N GLY A 202 -27.34 -10.02 5.40
CA GLY A 202 -27.24 -8.73 4.72
C GLY A 202 -28.32 -8.49 3.67
N SER A 203 -28.86 -9.53 3.03
CA SER A 203 -30.01 -9.42 2.13
C SER A 203 -31.35 -9.14 2.86
N LYS A 204 -31.39 -9.29 4.19
CA LYS A 204 -32.56 -9.02 5.06
C LYS A 204 -32.38 -7.77 5.91
N ASN A 205 -31.15 -7.50 6.33
CA ASN A 205 -30.71 -6.32 7.05
C ASN A 205 -29.48 -5.73 6.34
N PRO A 206 -29.66 -4.84 5.34
CA PRO A 206 -28.54 -4.27 4.59
C PRO A 206 -27.66 -3.34 5.42
N ASP A 207 -28.12 -2.91 6.60
CA ASP A 207 -27.37 -2.03 7.52
C ASP A 207 -26.23 -2.76 8.26
N ILE A 208 -26.07 -4.09 8.07
CA ILE A 208 -24.84 -4.79 8.47
C ILE A 208 -23.64 -4.46 7.58
N PHE A 209 -23.84 -3.75 6.47
CA PHE A 209 -22.82 -3.38 5.50
C PHE A 209 -22.55 -1.88 5.48
N PHE A 210 -21.31 -1.51 5.16
CA PHE A 210 -20.95 -0.11 4.98
C PHE A 210 -21.73 0.50 3.80
N THR A 211 -22.17 1.74 3.97
CA THR A 211 -23.25 2.34 3.17
C THR A 211 -22.91 3.78 2.78
N ASP A 212 -22.76 4.05 1.49
CA ASP A 212 -22.48 5.40 0.98
C ASP A 212 -23.72 6.30 0.94
N LYS A 213 -23.54 7.60 0.65
CA LYS A 213 -24.64 8.58 0.68
C LYS A 213 -25.74 8.34 -0.37
N GLU A 214 -25.46 7.57 -1.41
CA GLU A 214 -26.46 7.09 -2.38
C GLU A 214 -27.20 5.81 -1.89
N GLY A 215 -26.83 5.28 -0.72
CA GLY A 215 -27.43 4.08 -0.11
C GLY A 215 -26.89 2.75 -0.65
N ARG A 216 -25.81 2.78 -1.44
CA ARG A 216 -25.19 1.56 -2.01
C ARG A 216 -24.40 0.84 -0.92
N ARG A 217 -24.49 -0.49 -0.89
CA ARG A 217 -24.03 -1.33 0.22
C ARG A 217 -22.75 -2.07 -0.18
N ASN A 218 -21.64 -1.76 0.48
CA ASN A 218 -20.37 -2.44 0.27
C ASN A 218 -20.36 -3.76 1.05
N GLN A 219 -20.32 -4.89 0.34
CA GLN A 219 -20.35 -6.24 0.94
C GLN A 219 -18.95 -6.82 1.22
N GLU A 220 -17.88 -6.04 1.01
CA GLU A 220 -16.50 -6.53 1.19
C GLU A 220 -16.17 -6.84 2.65
N CYS A 221 -16.83 -6.15 3.60
CA CYS A 221 -16.65 -6.35 5.03
C CYS A 221 -17.91 -5.89 5.79
N LEU A 222 -18.04 -6.30 7.05
CA LEU A 222 -19.15 -5.84 7.90
C LEU A 222 -18.95 -4.38 8.33
N SER A 223 -20.05 -3.65 8.41
CA SER A 223 -20.11 -2.36 9.09
C SER A 223 -19.73 -2.54 10.56
N TRP A 224 -18.83 -1.70 11.05
CA TRP A 224 -18.44 -1.64 12.46
C TRP A 224 -19.63 -1.31 13.41
N GLY A 225 -20.79 -0.87 12.89
CA GLY A 225 -22.03 -0.82 13.69
C GLY A 225 -22.49 -2.20 14.22
N VAL A 226 -22.08 -3.29 13.58
CA VAL A 226 -22.37 -4.68 13.97
C VAL A 226 -21.51 -5.15 15.16
N ASP A 227 -20.49 -4.39 15.56
CA ASP A 227 -19.63 -4.72 16.71
C ASP A 227 -20.38 -4.68 18.05
N SER A 228 -21.42 -3.84 18.15
CA SER A 228 -22.28 -3.72 19.35
C SER A 228 -23.56 -4.55 19.29
N GLU A 229 -24.09 -4.83 18.09
CA GLU A 229 -25.42 -5.39 17.89
C GLU A 229 -25.42 -6.90 17.55
N PRO A 230 -26.24 -7.75 18.21
CA PRO A 230 -26.19 -9.21 18.09
C PRO A 230 -26.88 -9.77 16.81
N VAL A 231 -26.76 -9.06 15.68
CA VAL A 231 -27.50 -9.37 14.44
C VAL A 231 -26.96 -10.57 13.65
N LEU A 232 -25.77 -11.08 13.96
CA LEU A 232 -25.17 -12.24 13.29
C LEU A 232 -25.68 -13.56 13.91
N ARG A 233 -26.98 -13.82 13.71
CA ARG A 233 -27.72 -14.97 14.31
C ARG A 233 -27.58 -15.04 15.84
N GLY A 234 -27.59 -13.88 16.51
CA GLY A 234 -27.45 -13.76 17.98
C GLY A 234 -26.03 -13.42 18.47
N ARG A 235 -25.02 -13.44 17.59
CA ARG A 235 -23.65 -12.96 17.87
C ARG A 235 -23.46 -11.52 17.37
N ARG A 236 -22.62 -10.75 18.05
CA ARG A 236 -22.02 -9.48 17.56
C ARG A 236 -20.85 -9.77 16.61
N ALA A 237 -20.48 -8.84 15.74
CA ALA A 237 -19.30 -9.00 14.87
C ALA A 237 -18.02 -9.31 15.67
N LEU A 238 -17.74 -8.54 16.74
CA LEU A 238 -16.63 -8.79 17.66
C LEU A 238 -16.62 -10.21 18.25
N GLN A 239 -17.79 -10.82 18.53
CA GLN A 239 -17.85 -12.20 19.00
C GLN A 239 -17.52 -13.19 17.88
N VAL A 240 -18.00 -12.97 16.65
CA VAL A 240 -17.66 -13.83 15.51
C VAL A 240 -16.16 -13.78 15.21
N TYR A 241 -15.54 -12.60 15.26
CA TYR A 241 -14.10 -12.44 15.08
C TYR A 241 -13.30 -13.12 16.21
N PHE A 242 -13.78 -13.02 17.46
CA PHE A 242 -13.18 -13.71 18.60
C PHE A 242 -13.27 -15.22 18.46
N ASP A 243 -14.46 -15.78 18.24
CA ASP A 243 -14.68 -17.23 18.07
C ASP A 243 -13.79 -17.80 16.93
N TYR A 244 -13.60 -17.04 15.85
CA TYR A 244 -12.74 -17.39 14.73
C TYR A 244 -11.25 -17.40 15.10
N MET A 245 -10.76 -16.38 15.81
CA MET A 245 -9.36 -16.30 16.25
C MET A 245 -9.04 -17.31 17.37
N GLU A 246 -9.99 -17.59 18.26
CA GLU A 246 -9.87 -18.65 19.28
C GLU A 246 -9.80 -20.03 18.62
N SER A 247 -10.70 -20.30 17.65
CA SER A 247 -10.68 -21.50 16.82
C SER A 247 -9.34 -21.68 16.09
N PHE A 248 -8.79 -20.62 15.49
CA PHE A 248 -7.46 -20.63 14.89
C PHE A 248 -6.36 -20.94 15.92
N HIS A 249 -6.39 -20.28 17.09
CA HIS A 249 -5.36 -20.45 18.11
C HIS A 249 -5.31 -21.88 18.66
N VAL A 250 -6.47 -22.47 18.95
CA VAL A 250 -6.58 -23.87 19.43
C VAL A 250 -6.11 -24.85 18.34
N GLU A 251 -6.49 -24.63 17.09
CA GLU A 251 -6.17 -25.53 15.97
C GLU A 251 -4.68 -25.50 15.59
N PHE A 252 -4.03 -24.35 15.70
CA PHE A 252 -2.62 -24.15 15.31
C PHE A 252 -1.66 -23.97 16.49
N GLU A 253 -2.07 -24.37 17.70
CA GLU A 253 -1.29 -24.23 18.94
C GLU A 253 0.14 -24.80 18.84
N GLU A 254 0.32 -25.93 18.11
CA GLU A 254 1.65 -26.51 17.79
C GLU A 254 2.56 -25.51 17.06
N PHE A 255 2.03 -24.77 16.09
CA PHE A 255 2.79 -23.85 15.25
C PHE A 255 3.17 -22.56 16.00
N PHE A 256 2.39 -22.16 16.99
CA PHE A 256 2.77 -21.11 17.95
C PHE A 256 3.86 -21.62 18.91
N LYS A 257 3.68 -22.80 19.53
CA LYS A 257 4.65 -23.39 20.48
C LYS A 257 6.01 -23.66 19.84
N ASN A 258 6.03 -24.11 18.59
CA ASN A 258 7.25 -24.33 17.81
C ASN A 258 7.78 -23.05 17.14
N GLY A 259 7.15 -21.89 17.35
CA GLY A 259 7.58 -20.60 16.81
C GLY A 259 7.61 -20.55 15.27
N VAL A 260 6.77 -21.32 14.59
CA VAL A 260 6.63 -21.30 13.12
C VAL A 260 5.85 -20.06 12.71
N ILE A 261 4.71 -19.83 13.36
CA ILE A 261 3.96 -18.58 13.25
C ILE A 261 4.77 -17.50 13.96
N SER A 262 5.17 -16.45 13.24
CA SER A 262 5.89 -15.30 13.77
C SER A 262 4.99 -14.10 14.05
N GLU A 263 3.81 -14.02 13.42
CA GLU A 263 3.00 -12.81 13.38
C GLU A 263 1.53 -13.12 13.06
N ILE A 264 0.60 -12.36 13.66
CA ILE A 264 -0.82 -12.33 13.28
C ILE A 264 -1.20 -10.90 12.90
N GLU A 265 -1.50 -10.70 11.61
CA GLU A 265 -2.14 -9.47 11.12
C GLU A 265 -3.66 -9.64 11.22
N ILE A 266 -4.37 -8.65 11.78
CA ILE A 266 -5.82 -8.71 11.89
C ILE A 266 -6.44 -7.86 10.79
N GLY A 267 -7.32 -8.46 9.98
CA GLY A 267 -8.07 -7.73 8.97
C GLY A 267 -9.14 -6.86 9.61
N LEU A 268 -8.91 -5.55 9.67
CA LEU A 268 -9.78 -4.62 10.40
C LEU A 268 -10.86 -3.93 9.53
N GLY A 269 -10.82 -4.15 8.22
CA GLY A 269 -11.73 -3.54 7.25
C GLY A 269 -11.52 -4.11 5.84
N PRO A 270 -11.91 -3.38 4.78
CA PRO A 270 -11.71 -3.81 3.40
C PRO A 270 -10.21 -3.98 3.08
N CYS A 271 -9.86 -4.95 2.24
CA CYS A 271 -8.47 -5.41 2.02
C CYS A 271 -7.69 -5.80 3.31
N GLY A 272 -8.38 -5.93 4.45
CA GLY A 272 -7.79 -6.16 5.77
C GLY A 272 -7.29 -4.89 6.47
N GLU A 273 -7.43 -3.72 5.84
CA GLU A 273 -6.82 -2.48 6.29
C GLU A 273 -7.66 -1.74 7.33
N LEU A 274 -7.00 -1.02 8.25
CA LEU A 274 -7.64 -0.17 9.25
C LEU A 274 -8.14 1.13 8.62
N ARG A 275 -9.21 1.03 7.81
CA ARG A 275 -9.88 2.15 7.13
C ARG A 275 -11.34 1.80 6.82
N TYR A 276 -12.09 2.79 6.34
CA TYR A 276 -13.38 2.53 5.69
C TYR A 276 -13.22 2.04 4.24
N PRO A 277 -14.25 1.43 3.64
CA PRO A 277 -14.34 1.27 2.19
C PRO A 277 -14.69 2.61 1.52
N SER A 278 -13.80 3.60 1.64
CA SER A 278 -14.01 4.94 1.10
C SER A 278 -13.89 4.99 -0.42
N HIS A 279 -13.09 4.10 -1.02
CA HIS A 279 -12.74 4.08 -2.45
C HIS A 279 -13.06 2.74 -3.17
N PRO A 280 -14.31 2.23 -3.10
CA PRO A 280 -14.63 0.91 -3.64
C PRO A 280 -14.78 0.94 -5.17
N VAL A 281 -13.85 0.28 -5.88
CA VAL A 281 -13.88 0.12 -7.34
C VAL A 281 -15.21 -0.51 -7.80
N LYS A 282 -15.78 -1.41 -7.00
CA LYS A 282 -17.09 -2.05 -7.23
C LYS A 282 -18.26 -1.07 -7.34
N HIS A 283 -18.18 0.12 -6.73
CA HIS A 283 -19.22 1.17 -6.83
C HIS A 283 -18.87 2.25 -7.88
N GLY A 284 -17.88 2.00 -8.75
CA GLY A 284 -17.46 2.93 -9.79
C GLY A 284 -16.48 4.02 -9.34
N TRP A 285 -15.89 3.89 -8.13
CA TRP A 285 -14.74 4.71 -7.78
C TRP A 285 -13.58 4.44 -8.74
N LYS A 286 -12.87 5.49 -9.13
CA LYS A 286 -11.64 5.44 -9.92
C LYS A 286 -10.62 6.37 -9.29
N TYR A 287 -9.35 6.01 -9.39
CA TYR A 287 -8.25 6.91 -9.02
C TYR A 287 -8.30 8.19 -9.88
N PRO A 288 -8.03 9.39 -9.32
CA PRO A 288 -7.72 9.71 -7.92
C PRO A 288 -8.95 10.23 -7.12
N GLY A 289 -10.10 9.55 -7.14
CA GLY A 289 -11.32 10.00 -6.46
C GLY A 289 -11.23 10.10 -4.92
N ILE A 290 -12.03 10.98 -4.30
CA ILE A 290 -11.88 11.33 -2.87
C ILE A 290 -12.50 10.37 -1.84
N GLY A 291 -13.66 9.72 -2.08
CA GLY A 291 -14.25 8.70 -1.17
C GLY A 291 -15.16 9.16 0.00
N GLU A 292 -15.61 8.22 0.87
CA GLU A 292 -16.68 8.41 1.92
C GLU A 292 -16.46 7.65 3.30
N PHE A 293 -17.17 8.00 4.40
CA PHE A 293 -16.82 7.76 5.85
C PHE A 293 -17.62 6.68 6.67
N GLN A 294 -17.05 5.88 7.64
CA GLN A 294 -17.79 4.83 8.47
C GLN A 294 -17.18 4.23 9.86
N ALA A 295 -17.38 4.78 11.09
CA ALA A 295 -16.88 4.35 12.49
C ALA A 295 -17.29 2.96 13.18
N ASN A 296 -16.63 2.20 14.13
CA ASN A 296 -15.29 2.06 14.84
C ASN A 296 -15.04 0.65 15.59
N ILE A 297 -13.81 0.26 16.06
CA ILE A 297 -13.30 -1.12 16.53
C ILE A 297 -12.72 -1.25 18.00
N VAL A 298 -12.60 -2.46 18.63
CA VAL A 298 -11.54 -2.89 19.65
C VAL A 298 -11.24 -4.44 19.75
N PHE A 299 -9.97 -4.90 19.91
CA PHE A 299 -9.51 -6.10 20.71
C PHE A 299 -7.96 -6.17 20.92
N GLY A 300 -7.40 -7.22 21.56
CA GLY A 300 -5.92 -7.44 21.68
C GLY A 300 -5.46 -8.62 22.57
N GLY A 301 -4.18 -9.01 22.52
CA GLY A 301 -3.58 -10.02 23.43
C GLY A 301 -2.30 -10.74 22.95
N THR A 302 -2.09 -10.82 21.63
CA THR A 302 -0.90 -11.39 20.95
C THR A 302 -0.07 -10.23 20.35
N PRO A 303 1.18 -10.42 19.86
CA PRO A 303 1.81 -9.48 18.92
C PRO A 303 0.98 -9.37 17.63
N THR A 304 -0.03 -8.51 17.68
CA THR A 304 -0.95 -8.22 16.58
C THR A 304 -0.37 -7.15 15.68
N VAL A 305 -0.72 -7.19 14.40
CA VAL A 305 -0.34 -6.15 13.43
C VAL A 305 -1.59 -5.54 12.82
N ALA A 306 -1.61 -4.21 12.73
CA ALA A 306 -2.64 -3.47 12.02
C ALA A 306 -2.06 -2.94 10.70
N LYS A 307 -2.76 -3.22 9.59
CA LYS A 307 -2.34 -2.78 8.26
C LYS A 307 -2.88 -1.39 7.94
N LEU A 308 -2.00 -0.48 7.50
CA LEU A 308 -2.30 0.91 7.18
C LEU A 308 -2.04 1.19 5.68
N PRO A 309 -3.02 1.75 4.95
CA PRO A 309 -2.88 2.08 3.54
C PRO A 309 -2.10 3.39 3.34
N CYS A 310 -1.26 3.44 2.30
CA CYS A 310 -0.62 4.68 1.83
C CYS A 310 -1.59 5.43 0.90
N ILE A 311 -2.46 6.26 1.49
CA ILE A 311 -3.44 7.09 0.76
C ILE A 311 -2.78 8.39 0.33
N HIS A 312 -1.90 8.27 -0.66
CA HIS A 312 -0.99 9.32 -1.09
C HIS A 312 -1.62 10.39 -1.98
N TRP A 313 -2.79 10.14 -2.58
CA TRP A 313 -3.46 11.11 -3.45
C TRP A 313 -4.22 12.18 -2.64
N TRP A 314 -4.17 13.43 -3.12
CA TRP A 314 -4.56 14.66 -2.43
C TRP A 314 -3.75 15.01 -1.17
N TYR A 315 -2.58 14.40 -0.96
CA TYR A 315 -1.71 14.68 0.19
C TYR A 315 -1.19 16.13 0.19
N HIS A 316 -0.77 16.67 -0.97
CA HIS A 316 -0.42 18.10 -1.09
C HIS A 316 -1.65 19.05 -1.18
N SER A 317 -2.87 18.53 -1.00
CA SER A 317 -4.06 19.39 -0.87
C SER A 317 -4.26 19.83 0.58
N LYS A 318 -4.64 21.11 0.78
CA LYS A 318 -5.00 21.65 2.12
C LYS A 318 -6.12 20.88 2.84
N SER A 319 -6.84 20.03 2.11
CA SER A 319 -7.96 19.22 2.57
C SER A 319 -7.59 17.79 2.96
N HIS A 320 -6.42 17.26 2.55
CA HIS A 320 -6.04 15.85 2.74
C HIS A 320 -7.19 14.89 2.37
N ALA A 321 -7.83 15.13 1.22
CA ALA A 321 -9.22 14.75 1.02
C ALA A 321 -9.47 13.23 1.08
N ALA A 322 -8.59 12.42 0.50
CA ALA A 322 -8.71 10.96 0.52
C ALA A 322 -8.30 10.32 1.86
N GLU A 323 -7.32 10.91 2.56
CA GLU A 323 -6.97 10.52 3.94
C GLU A 323 -8.18 10.76 4.87
N PHE A 324 -8.77 11.96 4.79
CA PHE A 324 -9.87 12.39 5.65
C PHE A 324 -11.11 11.52 5.47
N THR A 325 -11.51 11.25 4.23
CA THR A 325 -12.66 10.38 3.93
C THR A 325 -12.43 8.93 4.31
N ALA A 326 -11.19 8.41 4.25
CA ALA A 326 -10.84 7.06 4.69
C ALA A 326 -10.80 6.89 6.22
N GLY A 327 -10.81 7.99 6.97
CA GLY A 327 -10.86 8.04 8.44
C GLY A 327 -9.64 8.71 9.09
N PHE A 328 -8.58 9.00 8.33
CA PHE A 328 -7.36 9.62 8.83
C PHE A 328 -7.55 11.14 8.90
N TYR A 329 -7.85 11.69 10.09
CA TYR A 329 -7.98 13.14 10.25
C TYR A 329 -6.62 13.84 10.32
N HIS A 330 -5.89 13.77 9.20
CA HIS A 330 -4.73 14.59 8.88
C HIS A 330 -5.18 15.99 8.44
N LYS A 331 -4.46 17.03 8.85
CA LYS A 331 -4.48 18.39 8.27
C LYS A 331 -3.25 19.19 8.71
N THR A 332 -3.02 20.35 8.10
CA THR A 332 -2.03 21.32 8.59
C THR A 332 -2.18 21.57 10.10
N GLY A 333 -1.13 21.29 10.88
CA GLY A 333 -1.11 21.42 12.34
C GLY A 333 -1.78 20.28 13.13
N ARG A 334 -2.15 19.16 12.47
CA ARG A 334 -2.62 17.93 13.12
C ARG A 334 -2.28 16.71 12.24
N ASN A 335 -1.22 16.00 12.60
CA ASN A 335 -0.93 14.68 12.05
C ASN A 335 -2.10 13.71 12.33
N GLY A 336 -2.57 13.00 11.30
CA GLY A 336 -3.70 12.07 11.40
C GLY A 336 -3.35 10.68 11.93
N TYR A 337 -2.08 10.30 11.85
CA TYR A 337 -1.56 8.96 12.13
C TYR A 337 -1.17 8.78 13.61
N VAL A 338 -0.56 9.78 14.25
CA VAL A 338 -0.12 9.76 15.66
C VAL A 338 -1.18 9.24 16.65
N PRO A 339 -2.46 9.62 16.58
CA PRO A 339 -3.50 9.04 17.45
C PRO A 339 -3.67 7.52 17.27
N ILE A 340 -3.47 7.02 16.05
CA ILE A 340 -3.50 5.57 15.74
C ILE A 340 -2.22 4.92 16.25
N LEU A 341 -1.04 5.50 15.99
CA LEU A 341 0.26 5.00 16.49
C LEU A 341 0.28 4.87 18.02
N LEU A 342 -0.28 5.86 18.73
CA LEU A 342 -0.44 5.84 20.20
C LEU A 342 -1.43 4.77 20.67
N MET A 343 -2.50 4.51 19.92
CA MET A 343 -3.44 3.41 20.18
C MET A 343 -2.75 2.06 19.98
N LEU A 344 -2.02 1.87 18.88
CA LEU A 344 -1.26 0.65 18.60
C LEU A 344 -0.20 0.40 19.70
N LYS A 345 0.55 1.43 20.11
CA LYS A 345 1.49 1.37 21.25
C LYS A 345 0.83 0.91 22.54
N LYS A 346 -0.34 1.48 22.89
CA LYS A 346 -1.11 1.10 24.09
C LYS A 346 -1.51 -0.39 24.05
N HIS A 347 -1.82 -0.92 22.87
CA HIS A 347 -2.23 -2.32 22.68
C HIS A 347 -1.05 -3.28 22.37
N LYS A 348 0.18 -2.76 22.28
CA LYS A 348 1.41 -3.48 21.85
C LYS A 348 1.29 -4.07 20.44
N THR A 349 0.50 -3.42 19.60
CA THR A 349 0.28 -3.77 18.20
C THR A 349 1.36 -3.10 17.33
N ALA A 350 1.93 -3.84 16.38
CA ALA A 350 2.83 -3.28 15.38
C ALA A 350 2.03 -2.68 14.20
N LEU A 351 2.69 -1.85 13.40
CA LEU A 351 2.13 -1.28 12.17
C LEU A 351 2.68 -2.03 10.94
N ASN A 352 1.86 -2.20 9.91
CA ASN A 352 2.32 -2.64 8.59
C ASN A 352 1.88 -1.63 7.53
N LEU A 353 2.84 -1.02 6.82
CA LEU A 353 2.62 0.09 5.89
C LEU A 353 2.75 -0.37 4.43
N THR A 354 1.71 -0.19 3.62
CA THR A 354 1.76 -0.43 2.16
C THR A 354 2.48 0.68 1.40
N GLY A 355 2.95 0.41 0.19
CA GLY A 355 3.29 1.44 -0.79
C GLY A 355 4.70 2.03 -0.64
N VAL A 356 5.59 1.34 0.07
CA VAL A 356 6.96 1.80 0.32
C VAL A 356 7.90 1.69 -0.90
N GLU A 357 7.42 1.13 -2.02
CA GLU A 357 8.07 1.13 -3.33
C GLU A 357 7.69 2.34 -4.19
N LEU A 358 6.59 3.03 -3.85
CA LEU A 358 6.04 4.12 -4.66
C LEU A 358 6.96 5.35 -4.65
N ARG A 359 6.90 6.10 -5.76
CA ARG A 359 7.66 7.34 -5.96
C ARG A 359 6.72 8.47 -6.36
N THR A 360 7.01 9.64 -5.84
CA THR A 360 6.25 10.87 -6.08
C THR A 360 6.49 11.39 -7.50
N LEU A 361 7.69 11.18 -8.05
CA LEU A 361 7.99 11.48 -9.46
C LEU A 361 7.07 10.72 -10.42
N ASP A 362 6.90 9.41 -10.23
CA ASP A 362 6.06 8.56 -11.09
C ASP A 362 4.61 9.05 -11.09
N GLN A 363 4.11 9.48 -9.92
CA GLN A 363 2.75 10.05 -9.81
C GLN A 363 2.64 11.44 -10.45
N TYR A 364 3.70 12.25 -10.47
CA TYR A 364 3.71 13.51 -11.24
C TYR A 364 3.82 13.29 -12.76
N GLU A 365 4.42 12.20 -13.22
CA GLU A 365 4.51 11.87 -14.65
C GLU A 365 3.22 11.22 -15.19
N GLU A 366 2.58 10.33 -14.41
CA GLU A 366 1.34 9.65 -14.82
C GLU A 366 0.05 10.41 -14.48
N PHE A 367 -0.04 11.05 -13.30
CA PHE A 367 -1.28 11.63 -12.75
C PHE A 367 -1.03 12.95 -11.97
N PRO A 368 -0.47 14.00 -12.59
CA PRO A 368 -0.10 15.25 -11.90
C PRO A 368 -1.26 15.95 -11.19
N GLU A 369 -2.50 15.76 -11.63
CA GLU A 369 -3.71 16.28 -10.98
C GLU A 369 -4.05 15.62 -9.64
N ALA A 370 -3.46 14.46 -9.33
CA ALA A 370 -3.69 13.73 -8.08
C ALA A 370 -3.10 14.44 -6.85
N LEU A 371 -2.21 15.43 -7.03
CA LEU A 371 -1.48 16.12 -5.94
C LEU A 371 -0.87 15.13 -4.94
N ALA A 372 -0.29 14.06 -5.49
CA ALA A 372 0.14 12.90 -4.75
C ALA A 372 1.54 13.06 -4.15
N ASP A 373 1.76 12.51 -2.96
CA ASP A 373 3.12 12.33 -2.42
C ASP A 373 3.24 11.06 -1.55
N PRO A 374 3.47 9.89 -2.16
CA PRO A 374 3.75 8.68 -1.39
C PRO A 374 5.06 8.75 -0.62
N GLU A 375 6.04 9.55 -1.05
CA GLU A 375 7.35 9.61 -0.41
C GLU A 375 7.31 10.37 0.92
N ASP A 376 6.71 11.57 0.95
CA ASP A 376 6.51 12.33 2.20
C ASP A 376 5.56 11.60 3.17
N LEU A 377 4.48 10.96 2.67
CA LEU A 377 3.54 10.20 3.51
C LEU A 377 4.24 9.01 4.18
N VAL A 378 4.98 8.21 3.42
CA VAL A 378 5.71 7.05 3.94
C VAL A 378 6.75 7.48 4.98
N LEU A 379 7.51 8.55 4.71
CA LEU A 379 8.48 9.08 5.66
C LEU A 379 7.81 9.64 6.93
N GLU A 380 6.68 10.35 6.82
CA GLU A 380 5.95 10.84 7.99
C GLU A 380 5.50 9.67 8.88
N VAL A 381 4.89 8.63 8.31
CA VAL A 381 4.42 7.47 9.08
C VAL A 381 5.59 6.72 9.72
N LEU A 382 6.70 6.52 9.01
CA LEU A 382 7.92 5.88 9.53
C LEU A 382 8.50 6.65 10.72
N TYR A 383 8.78 7.95 10.56
CA TYR A 383 9.40 8.75 11.63
C TYR A 383 8.50 8.86 12.86
N ASN A 384 7.18 9.03 12.69
CA ASN A 384 6.27 9.04 13.84
C ASN A 384 6.15 7.65 14.50
N ALA A 385 6.24 6.55 13.75
CA ALA A 385 6.23 5.20 14.32
C ALA A 385 7.49 4.91 15.14
N TRP A 386 8.66 5.36 14.68
CA TRP A 386 9.94 5.21 15.38
C TRP A 386 10.04 6.12 16.62
N ASP A 387 9.66 7.41 16.55
CA ASP A 387 9.60 8.32 17.72
C ASP A 387 8.63 7.80 18.81
N ILE A 388 7.47 7.31 18.39
CA ILE A 388 6.51 6.66 19.29
C ILE A 388 7.02 5.28 19.73
N GLY A 389 8.02 4.69 19.08
CA GLY A 389 8.64 3.42 19.48
C GLY A 389 7.69 2.22 19.32
N ILE A 390 6.96 2.14 18.21
CA ILE A 390 6.29 0.91 17.78
C ILE A 390 7.10 0.20 16.68
N PRO A 391 7.10 -1.14 16.62
CA PRO A 391 7.60 -1.84 15.44
C PRO A 391 6.75 -1.50 14.22
N ILE A 392 7.42 -1.28 13.08
CA ILE A 392 6.79 -1.05 11.79
C ILE A 392 7.40 -1.99 10.74
N GLY A 393 6.55 -2.79 10.11
CA GLY A 393 6.84 -3.53 8.88
C GLY A 393 6.27 -2.82 7.66
N ALA A 394 6.60 -3.30 6.47
CA ALA A 394 6.06 -2.74 5.23
C ALA A 394 5.78 -3.77 4.13
N GLU A 395 4.95 -3.38 3.16
CA GLU A 395 4.64 -4.12 1.93
C GLU A 395 4.71 -3.18 0.71
N ASN A 396 5.06 -3.69 -0.46
CA ASN A 396 4.82 -2.96 -1.71
C ASN A 396 3.33 -2.97 -2.07
N ALA A 397 2.79 -1.88 -2.63
CA ALA A 397 1.39 -1.78 -3.03
C ALA A 397 1.12 -2.39 -4.42
N LEU A 398 2.05 -2.19 -5.36
CA LEU A 398 1.99 -2.66 -6.75
C LEU A 398 3.10 -3.69 -7.01
N PRO A 399 2.92 -4.66 -7.93
CA PRO A 399 3.97 -5.64 -8.27
C PRO A 399 5.21 -4.95 -8.86
N CYS A 400 6.34 -5.03 -8.17
CA CYS A 400 7.61 -4.44 -8.61
C CYS A 400 8.68 -5.51 -8.81
N TYR A 401 9.15 -5.69 -10.04
CA TYR A 401 10.18 -6.70 -10.39
C TYR A 401 11.55 -6.09 -10.74
N GLY A 402 11.60 -4.76 -10.91
CA GLY A 402 12.78 -4.04 -11.34
C GLY A 402 13.56 -3.40 -10.19
N ARG A 403 14.89 -3.37 -10.36
CA ARG A 403 15.87 -2.70 -9.50
C ARG A 403 15.40 -1.37 -8.89
N GLN A 404 14.81 -0.50 -9.69
CA GLN A 404 14.37 0.84 -9.28
C GLN A 404 13.34 0.83 -8.14
N GLY A 405 12.42 -0.15 -8.11
CA GLY A 405 11.46 -0.34 -7.02
C GLY A 405 12.11 -0.95 -5.77
N PHE A 406 12.95 -1.97 -5.95
CA PHE A 406 13.72 -2.59 -4.85
C PHE A 406 14.65 -1.58 -4.16
N ASP A 407 15.36 -0.76 -4.94
CA ASP A 407 16.23 0.28 -4.42
C ASP A 407 15.43 1.39 -3.71
N LYS A 408 14.19 1.70 -4.13
CA LYS A 408 13.30 2.62 -3.42
C LYS A 408 12.79 2.05 -2.09
N ILE A 409 12.42 0.76 -2.05
CA ILE A 409 12.09 0.06 -0.79
C ILE A 409 13.29 0.13 0.17
N LEU A 410 14.50 -0.19 -0.32
CA LEU A 410 15.75 -0.12 0.44
C LEU A 410 16.07 1.31 0.96
N GLN A 411 15.68 2.36 0.23
CA GLN A 411 15.82 3.75 0.73
C GLN A 411 14.93 4.03 1.94
N ASN A 412 13.73 3.45 1.97
CA ASN A 412 12.75 3.60 3.05
C ASN A 412 13.02 2.65 4.24
N VAL A 413 13.76 1.55 4.03
CA VAL A 413 14.21 0.63 5.10
C VAL A 413 15.13 1.33 6.11
N LYS A 414 16.03 2.20 5.63
CA LYS A 414 16.80 3.15 6.44
C LYS A 414 17.02 4.46 5.65
N PRO A 415 16.31 5.55 5.97
CA PRO A 415 16.54 6.87 5.35
C PRO A 415 17.96 7.40 5.61
N TYR A 416 18.49 8.24 4.69
CA TYR A 416 19.89 8.70 4.78
C TYR A 416 20.17 9.55 6.04
N ASP A 417 19.30 10.53 6.30
CA ASP A 417 19.35 11.42 7.46
C ASP A 417 18.28 11.02 8.51
N GLY A 418 17.85 9.75 8.48
CA GLY A 418 16.91 9.19 9.44
C GLY A 418 17.56 8.87 10.79
N PRO A 419 16.75 8.46 11.79
CA PRO A 419 17.29 7.94 13.04
C PRO A 419 17.85 6.52 12.82
N ASP A 420 18.43 5.90 13.86
CA ASP A 420 19.14 4.62 13.69
C ASP A 420 18.23 3.40 13.53
N GLU A 421 16.95 3.56 13.87
CA GLU A 421 15.85 2.62 13.65
C GLU A 421 15.67 2.22 12.17
N ILE A 422 15.07 1.05 11.96
CA ILE A 422 14.80 0.46 10.64
C ILE A 422 13.42 -0.22 10.63
N LEU A 423 12.99 -0.72 9.47
CA LEU A 423 11.84 -1.63 9.38
C LEU A 423 12.07 -2.96 10.13
N SER A 424 11.05 -3.44 10.84
CA SER A 424 11.10 -4.72 11.56
C SER A 424 10.95 -5.94 10.66
N SER A 425 10.34 -5.77 9.48
CA SER A 425 10.15 -6.80 8.45
C SER A 425 9.70 -6.15 7.14
N PHE A 426 9.88 -6.86 6.03
CA PHE A 426 9.25 -6.50 4.75
C PHE A 426 8.54 -7.70 4.13
N THR A 427 7.35 -7.50 3.57
CA THR A 427 6.58 -8.52 2.85
C THR A 427 6.41 -8.15 1.39
N TYR A 428 6.95 -8.97 0.49
CA TYR A 428 6.76 -8.79 -0.94
C TYR A 428 5.36 -9.26 -1.39
N LEU A 429 4.63 -8.38 -2.08
CA LEU A 429 3.37 -8.66 -2.75
C LEU A 429 3.63 -8.82 -4.28
N TRP A 430 3.47 -9.98 -4.89
CA TRP A 430 3.01 -11.29 -4.38
C TRP A 430 3.89 -12.39 -5.01
N LEU A 431 3.85 -13.61 -4.48
CA LEU A 431 4.42 -14.76 -5.19
C LEU A 431 3.69 -14.98 -6.53
N SER A 432 4.42 -14.82 -7.63
CA SER A 432 3.97 -15.00 -9.01
C SER A 432 4.99 -15.85 -9.80
N PRO A 433 4.63 -16.41 -10.97
CA PRO A 433 5.61 -16.98 -11.89
C PRO A 433 6.68 -15.95 -12.27
N ASP A 434 6.26 -14.70 -12.55
CA ASP A 434 7.14 -13.61 -12.96
C ASP A 434 8.23 -13.33 -11.92
N LEU A 435 7.93 -13.40 -10.62
CA LEU A 435 8.88 -13.15 -9.54
C LEU A 435 10.03 -14.17 -9.52
N VAL A 436 9.75 -15.43 -9.87
CA VAL A 436 10.70 -16.55 -9.72
C VAL A 436 11.45 -16.90 -11.01
N GLU A 437 11.25 -16.15 -12.08
CA GLU A 437 11.82 -16.45 -13.39
C GLU A 437 12.95 -15.48 -13.82
N GLY A 438 13.86 -15.99 -14.65
CA GLY A 438 14.78 -15.22 -15.50
C GLY A 438 15.67 -14.18 -14.82
N CYS A 439 15.30 -12.91 -14.97
CA CYS A 439 16.00 -11.75 -14.40
C CYS A 439 15.39 -11.27 -13.09
N HIS A 440 14.06 -11.38 -12.92
CA HIS A 440 13.36 -10.91 -11.73
C HIS A 440 13.81 -11.65 -10.47
N LEU A 441 13.98 -12.97 -10.54
CA LEU A 441 14.52 -13.75 -9.42
C LEU A 441 15.92 -13.30 -9.00
N ARG A 442 16.76 -12.85 -9.95
CA ARG A 442 18.13 -12.37 -9.68
C ARG A 442 18.15 -10.99 -9.04
N GLU A 443 17.29 -10.07 -9.47
CA GLU A 443 17.09 -8.79 -8.78
C GLU A 443 16.46 -8.99 -7.40
N PHE A 444 15.52 -9.93 -7.25
CA PHE A 444 14.93 -10.25 -5.95
C PHE A 444 15.94 -10.93 -5.00
N GLU A 445 16.83 -11.80 -5.50
CA GLU A 445 17.96 -12.31 -4.71
C GLU A 445 18.92 -11.18 -4.27
N ARG A 446 19.21 -10.21 -5.15
CA ARG A 446 20.01 -9.01 -4.82
C ARG A 446 19.36 -8.22 -3.68
N PHE A 447 18.08 -7.90 -3.84
CA PHE A 447 17.28 -7.20 -2.82
C PHE A 447 17.29 -7.94 -1.48
N VAL A 448 17.01 -9.26 -1.47
CA VAL A 448 17.05 -10.09 -0.25
C VAL A 448 18.45 -10.13 0.37
N LYS A 449 19.54 -10.10 -0.42
CA LYS A 449 20.91 -9.97 0.13
C LYS A 449 21.14 -8.63 0.81
N GLN A 450 20.65 -7.52 0.25
CA GLN A 450 20.79 -6.17 0.83
C GLN A 450 19.94 -5.97 2.08
N MET A 451 18.69 -6.48 2.10
CA MET A 451 17.84 -6.51 3.31
C MET A 451 18.48 -7.28 4.48
N HIS A 452 19.32 -8.26 4.16
CA HIS A 452 20.12 -9.02 5.13
C HIS A 452 21.50 -8.39 5.45
N GLY A 453 21.80 -7.16 5.01
CA GLY A 453 23.04 -6.45 5.30
C GLY A 453 24.32 -7.04 4.67
N LYS A 454 24.20 -7.79 3.57
CA LYS A 454 25.32 -8.53 2.96
C LYS A 454 26.06 -7.71 1.90
N ILE A 455 27.39 -7.84 1.87
CA ILE A 455 28.23 -7.37 0.76
C ILE A 455 27.82 -8.10 -0.51
N LEU A 456 27.48 -7.33 -1.56
CA LEU A 456 27.42 -7.84 -2.93
C LEU A 456 28.78 -7.64 -3.60
N SER A 457 29.31 -8.67 -4.26
CA SER A 457 30.56 -8.53 -5.00
C SER A 457 30.34 -7.74 -6.30
N SER A 458 31.34 -6.98 -6.75
CA SER A 458 31.27 -6.23 -8.02
C SER A 458 31.00 -7.12 -9.25
N TYR A 459 31.36 -8.41 -9.18
CA TYR A 459 31.02 -9.42 -10.18
C TYR A 459 29.54 -9.87 -10.15
N GLU A 460 28.86 -9.77 -9.01
CA GLU A 460 27.41 -9.98 -8.93
C GLU A 460 26.64 -8.79 -9.50
N LEU A 461 27.09 -7.56 -9.22
CA LEU A 461 26.44 -6.34 -9.72
C LEU A 461 26.42 -6.30 -11.26
N ILE A 462 27.57 -6.59 -11.89
CA ILE A 462 27.75 -6.63 -13.36
C ILE A 462 26.97 -7.79 -14.03
N ARG A 463 26.39 -8.72 -13.26
CA ARG A 463 25.62 -9.87 -13.79
C ARG A 463 24.09 -9.68 -13.81
N VAL A 464 23.61 -8.51 -13.41
CA VAL A 464 22.16 -8.16 -13.42
C VAL A 464 21.83 -6.98 -14.33
N SER A 465 22.85 -6.22 -14.76
CA SER A 465 22.83 -5.33 -15.93
C SER A 465 22.97 -6.11 -17.25
#